data_AF-A0A1Z8B3Z7-F1
#
_entry.id   AF-A0A1Z8B3Z7-F1
#
_cell.length_a   1.000
_cell.length_b   1.000
_cell.length_c   1.000
_cell.angle_alpha   90.00
_cell.angle_beta   90.00
_cell.angle_gamma   90.00
#
_symmetry.space_group_name_H-M   'P 1'
#
loop_
_entity.id
_entity.type
_entity.pdbx_description
1 polymer ?
#
loop_
_entity_poly.entity_id
_entity_poly.type
_entity_poly.pdbx_seq_one_letter_code
_entity_poly.pdbx_strand_id
1 'polypeptide(L)'
;MPNKTNDPKRNSWIGYNRDTHFPIQNIPFGVFLTRDNVITIGTRIGDYAIDLGALQEMGYFNSVPLTDDMFMQDTLNDFISDGKKTWKLVRNRIGDIFDKENPELRDNKEHRDRIIFAMDEVEMQLPVLIGDYTDFYSSKEHATNVGTMFRDPDNALLPNWLHMPVAYHGRSSSIIPSDIPIHRPQGQTFPANADQPTFGPSKLVDFELEMAFI
;
A
#
# COMPACT_ATOMS: atom_id res chain seq x y z
N MET A 1 21.62 -10.73 4.63
CA MET A 1 20.84 -11.20 5.80
C MET A 1 19.80 -12.20 5.31
N PRO A 2 19.70 -13.40 5.93
CA PRO A 2 18.73 -14.42 5.55
C PRO A 2 17.30 -13.93 5.78
N ASN A 3 16.39 -14.34 4.91
CA ASN A 3 14.99 -13.91 4.90
C ASN A 3 14.14 -14.80 5.83
N LYS A 4 14.48 -14.83 7.13
CA LYS A 4 13.87 -15.72 8.13
C LYS A 4 12.36 -15.48 8.30
N THR A 5 11.90 -14.26 8.01
CA THR A 5 10.49 -13.87 8.10
C THR A 5 9.59 -14.56 7.09
N ASN A 6 10.14 -15.05 5.98
CA ASN A 6 9.36 -15.73 4.95
C ASN A 6 9.27 -17.25 5.16
N ASP A 7 9.74 -17.79 6.29
CA ASP A 7 9.58 -19.21 6.61
C ASP A 7 8.07 -19.56 6.73
N PRO A 8 7.52 -20.44 5.87
CA PRO A 8 6.11 -20.83 5.93
C PRO A 8 5.70 -21.51 7.24
N LYS A 9 6.67 -22.01 8.03
CA LYS A 9 6.42 -22.65 9.33
C LYS A 9 6.40 -21.65 10.48
N ARG A 10 6.77 -20.39 10.26
CA ARG A 10 6.72 -19.35 11.27
C ARG A 10 5.28 -19.07 11.67
N ASN A 11 5.03 -18.94 12.97
CA ASN A 11 3.71 -18.64 13.52
C ASN A 11 3.83 -17.47 14.49
N SER A 12 2.76 -16.67 14.58
CA SER A 12 2.69 -15.60 15.57
C SER A 12 1.94 -16.02 16.83
N TRP A 13 2.32 -15.47 17.99
CA TRP A 13 1.56 -15.64 19.24
C TRP A 13 0.23 -14.88 19.25
N ILE A 14 0.04 -13.87 18.38
CA ILE A 14 -1.23 -13.12 18.31
C ILE A 14 -2.36 -13.95 17.70
N GLY A 15 -2.01 -14.99 16.92
CA GLY A 15 -2.97 -15.83 16.22
C GLY A 15 -3.70 -15.11 15.09
N TYR A 16 -4.09 -15.85 14.06
CA TYR A 16 -4.90 -15.34 12.95
C TYR A 16 -5.53 -16.50 12.18
N ASN A 17 -6.58 -16.21 11.41
CA ASN A 17 -7.18 -17.18 10.50
C ASN A 17 -6.16 -17.64 9.45
N ARG A 18 -6.15 -18.93 9.10
CA ARG A 18 -5.26 -19.51 8.10
C ARG A 18 -5.41 -18.88 6.71
N ASP A 19 -6.60 -18.38 6.39
CA ASP A 19 -6.91 -17.74 5.11
C ASP A 19 -6.66 -16.22 5.12
N THR A 20 -6.05 -15.68 6.20
CA THR A 20 -5.73 -14.25 6.27
C THR A 20 -4.74 -13.85 5.17
N HIS A 21 -4.91 -12.65 4.61
CA HIS A 21 -3.92 -12.04 3.75
C HIS A 21 -2.72 -11.49 4.53
N PHE A 22 -2.79 -11.44 5.86
CA PHE A 22 -1.80 -10.79 6.72
C PHE A 22 -1.12 -11.75 7.71
N PRO A 23 -0.59 -12.91 7.28
CA PRO A 23 0.13 -13.77 8.20
C PRO A 23 1.47 -13.12 8.58
N ILE A 24 2.20 -13.68 9.56
CA ILE A 24 3.51 -13.15 9.98
C ILE A 24 4.56 -13.13 8.84
N GLN A 25 4.30 -13.83 7.74
CA GLN A 25 5.10 -13.79 6.51
C GLN A 25 4.80 -12.57 5.62
N ASN A 26 3.68 -11.87 5.80
CA ASN A 26 3.37 -10.69 4.97
C ASN A 26 4.07 -9.45 5.52
N ILE A 27 3.74 -8.98 6.74
CA ILE A 27 4.29 -7.75 7.35
C ILE A 27 4.31 -6.58 6.35
N PRO A 28 3.15 -6.13 5.84
CA PRO A 28 3.06 -4.95 5.00
C PRO A 28 3.17 -3.69 5.86
N PHE A 29 3.69 -2.61 5.28
CA PHE A 29 3.77 -1.31 5.95
C PHE A 29 2.63 -0.40 5.52
N GLY A 30 2.15 0.43 6.43
CA GLY A 30 1.12 1.42 6.17
C GLY A 30 1.17 2.56 7.19
N VAL A 31 0.23 3.49 7.06
CA VAL A 31 0.03 4.59 8.01
C VAL A 31 -1.41 4.50 8.48
N PHE A 32 -1.64 4.68 9.79
CA PHE A 32 -2.98 4.70 10.34
C PHE A 32 -3.10 5.74 11.45
N LEU A 33 -4.34 6.22 11.65
CA LEU A 33 -4.74 7.05 12.76
C LEU A 33 -5.29 6.13 13.87
N THR A 34 -4.74 6.25 15.07
CA THR A 34 -5.22 5.51 16.25
C THR A 34 -6.52 6.12 16.78
N ARG A 35 -7.24 5.39 17.64
CA ARG A 35 -8.39 5.92 18.41
C ARG A 35 -8.06 7.15 19.28
N ASP A 36 -6.79 7.37 19.59
CA ASP A 36 -6.29 8.52 20.35
C ASP A 36 -5.89 9.70 19.45
N ASN A 37 -6.23 9.64 18.15
CA ASN A 37 -5.92 10.64 17.13
C ASN A 37 -4.41 10.87 16.91
N VAL A 38 -3.61 9.81 17.00
CA VAL A 38 -2.19 9.84 16.68
C VAL A 38 -1.98 9.16 15.33
N ILE A 39 -1.34 9.85 14.39
CA ILE A 39 -0.90 9.27 13.12
C ILE A 39 0.41 8.53 13.39
N THR A 40 0.50 7.28 12.97
CA THR A 40 1.69 6.46 13.16
C THR A 40 1.94 5.55 11.97
N ILE A 41 3.21 5.19 11.77
CA ILE A 41 3.59 4.14 10.84
C ILE A 41 3.32 2.78 11.49
N GLY A 42 2.69 1.90 10.72
CA GLY A 42 2.23 0.61 11.16
C GLY A 42 2.69 -0.55 10.31
N THR A 43 2.52 -1.75 10.87
CA THR A 43 2.42 -3.00 10.10
C THR A 43 1.13 -3.72 10.45
N ARG A 44 0.77 -4.74 9.66
CA ARG A 44 -0.39 -5.61 9.92
C ARG A 44 0.00 -7.06 10.16
N ILE A 45 -0.59 -7.69 11.19
CA ILE A 45 -0.53 -9.14 11.43
C ILE A 45 -1.94 -9.60 11.83
N GLY A 46 -2.53 -10.48 11.03
CA GLY A 46 -3.91 -10.91 11.17
C GLY A 46 -4.89 -9.74 11.07
N ASP A 47 -5.75 -9.65 12.07
CA ASP A 47 -6.78 -8.62 12.20
C ASP A 47 -6.33 -7.47 13.11
N TYR A 48 -5.01 -7.27 13.23
CA TYR A 48 -4.42 -6.28 14.09
C TYR A 48 -3.46 -5.35 13.34
N ALA A 49 -3.61 -4.06 13.57
CA ALA A 49 -2.64 -3.04 13.26
C ALA A 49 -1.63 -2.94 14.41
N ILE A 50 -0.35 -2.85 14.05
CA ILE A 50 0.78 -2.81 14.99
C ILE A 50 1.45 -1.46 14.83
N ASP A 51 1.45 -0.65 15.89
CA ASP A 51 2.08 0.66 15.95
C ASP A 51 3.61 0.52 16.05
N LEU A 52 4.32 0.88 14.98
CA LEU A 52 5.79 0.83 14.96
C LEU A 52 6.41 2.00 15.72
N GLY A 53 5.71 3.14 15.82
CA GLY A 53 6.11 4.28 16.65
C GLY A 53 6.15 3.91 18.12
N ALA A 54 5.09 3.27 18.63
CA ALA A 54 5.04 2.77 20.00
C ALA A 54 6.10 1.69 20.27
N LEU A 55 6.32 0.77 19.33
CA LEU A 55 7.41 -0.21 19.43
C LEU A 55 8.79 0.46 19.55
N GLN A 56 9.00 1.53 18.78
CA GLN A 56 10.23 2.30 18.81
C GLN A 56 10.42 3.04 20.14
N GLU A 57 9.41 3.78 20.60
CA GLU A 57 9.41 4.50 21.87
C GLU A 57 9.73 3.58 23.06
N MET A 58 9.19 2.36 23.04
CA MET A 58 9.40 1.35 24.09
C MET A 58 10.71 0.55 23.94
N GLY A 59 11.55 0.89 22.96
CA GLY A 59 12.88 0.30 22.79
C GLY A 59 12.92 -1.07 22.12
N TYR A 60 11.81 -1.54 21.53
CA TYR A 60 11.81 -2.82 20.80
C TYR A 60 12.69 -2.78 19.55
N PHE A 61 13.02 -1.60 19.02
CA PHE A 61 13.94 -1.44 17.89
C PHE A 61 15.38 -1.05 18.28
N ASN A 62 15.78 -1.12 19.56
CA ASN A 62 17.13 -0.73 20.00
C ASN A 62 18.29 -1.49 19.30
N SER A 63 18.02 -2.67 18.73
CA SER A 63 18.99 -3.44 17.95
C SER A 63 19.08 -3.04 16.47
N VAL A 64 18.22 -2.12 16.02
CA VAL A 64 18.13 -1.63 14.64
C VAL A 64 18.62 -0.17 14.63
N PRO A 65 19.54 0.21 13.72
CA PRO A 65 20.04 1.58 13.66
C PRO A 65 19.01 2.49 12.98
N LEU A 66 18.01 2.94 13.74
CA LEU A 66 16.99 3.91 13.33
C LEU A 66 17.27 5.28 13.97
N THR A 67 16.81 6.37 13.34
CA THR A 67 16.65 7.66 14.04
C THR A 67 15.51 7.56 15.04
N ASP A 68 15.56 8.32 16.13
CA ASP A 68 14.64 8.21 17.28
C ASP A 68 13.14 8.38 16.93
N ASP A 69 12.84 9.00 15.79
CA ASP A 69 11.51 9.38 15.32
C ASP A 69 11.09 8.72 13.99
N MET A 70 11.84 7.71 13.52
CA MET A 70 11.62 7.05 12.22
C MET A 70 10.16 6.63 11.98
N PHE A 71 9.47 6.11 12.99
CA PHE A 71 8.08 5.66 12.89
C PHE A 71 7.03 6.62 13.45
N MET A 72 7.44 7.83 13.84
CA MET A 72 6.56 8.91 14.33
C MET A 72 6.24 9.94 13.22
N GLN A 73 6.37 9.51 11.96
CA GLN A 73 6.11 10.34 10.77
C GLN A 73 4.71 10.07 10.21
N ASP A 74 4.18 11.03 9.46
CA ASP A 74 2.86 10.91 8.81
C ASP A 74 2.88 10.04 7.55
N THR A 75 4.07 9.71 7.01
CA THR A 75 4.23 8.93 5.79
C THR A 75 5.45 8.02 5.81
N LEU A 76 5.44 6.94 5.01
CA LEU A 76 6.56 5.99 4.91
C LEU A 76 7.80 6.55 4.19
N ASN A 77 7.79 7.77 3.67
CA ASN A 77 8.83 8.28 2.76
C ASN A 77 10.24 8.24 3.36
N ASP A 78 10.40 8.64 4.63
CA ASP A 78 11.71 8.64 5.29
C ASP A 78 12.20 7.21 5.53
N PHE A 79 11.31 6.33 6.01
CA PHE A 79 11.61 4.91 6.17
C PHE A 79 11.98 4.22 4.84
N ILE A 80 11.30 4.58 3.75
CA ILE A 80 11.65 4.11 2.40
C ILE A 80 13.04 4.64 2.02
N SER A 81 13.33 5.92 2.26
CA SER A 81 14.61 6.54 1.90
C SER A 81 15.82 5.90 2.59
N ASP A 82 15.62 5.36 3.79
CA ASP A 82 16.62 4.62 4.58
C ASP A 82 17.10 3.31 3.92
N GLY A 83 16.31 2.79 2.99
CA GLY A 83 16.72 1.75 2.06
C GLY A 83 16.68 0.32 2.58
N LYS A 84 16.92 -0.60 1.64
CA LYS A 84 16.68 -2.05 1.77
C LYS A 84 17.34 -2.72 2.98
N LYS A 85 18.46 -2.19 3.47
CA LYS A 85 19.13 -2.74 4.66
C LYS A 85 18.27 -2.50 5.91
N THR A 86 17.81 -1.27 6.11
CA THR A 86 16.93 -0.89 7.22
C THR A 86 15.62 -1.64 7.14
N TRP A 87 14.96 -1.69 5.96
CA TRP A 87 13.69 -2.40 5.80
C TRP A 87 13.78 -3.86 6.22
N LYS A 88 14.87 -4.55 5.86
CA LYS A 88 15.10 -5.96 6.23
C LYS A 88 15.34 -6.14 7.73
N LEU A 89 16.06 -5.22 8.36
CA LEU A 89 16.31 -5.27 9.80
C LEU A 89 15.00 -5.08 10.58
N VAL A 90 14.23 -4.05 10.23
CA VAL A 90 12.91 -3.77 10.82
C VAL A 90 11.97 -4.95 10.62
N ARG A 91 11.83 -5.44 9.39
CA ARG A 91 10.98 -6.60 9.08
C ARG A 91 11.37 -7.83 9.90
N ASN A 92 12.67 -8.15 9.97
CA ASN A 92 13.14 -9.28 10.75
C ASN A 92 12.84 -9.09 12.24
N ARG A 93 13.06 -7.88 12.77
CA ARG A 93 12.79 -7.56 14.16
C ARG A 93 11.30 -7.67 14.50
N ILE A 94 10.41 -7.17 13.64
CA ILE A 94 8.95 -7.36 13.78
C ILE A 94 8.63 -8.85 13.82
N GLY A 95 9.15 -9.62 12.85
CA GLY A 95 8.95 -11.06 12.84
C GLY A 95 9.39 -11.72 14.16
N ASP A 96 10.55 -11.32 14.69
CA ASP A 96 11.09 -11.86 15.94
C ASP A 96 10.23 -11.47 17.15
N ILE A 97 9.79 -10.22 17.26
CA ILE A 97 8.90 -9.74 18.35
C ILE A 97 7.58 -10.53 18.35
N PHE A 98 7.02 -10.76 17.17
CA PHE A 98 5.73 -11.44 17.01
C PHE A 98 5.84 -12.96 16.87
N ASP A 99 7.04 -13.54 16.91
CA ASP A 99 7.25 -14.98 16.82
C ASP A 99 6.66 -15.70 18.02
N LYS A 100 5.93 -16.80 17.79
CA LYS A 100 5.22 -17.57 18.82
C LYS A 100 6.06 -17.84 20.09
N GLU A 101 7.35 -18.08 19.93
CA GLU A 101 8.27 -18.45 21.02
C GLU A 101 8.91 -17.23 21.72
N ASN A 102 8.71 -16.01 21.24
CA ASN A 102 9.28 -14.80 21.83
C ASN A 102 8.37 -14.20 22.92
N PRO A 103 8.81 -14.17 24.21
CA PRO A 103 8.01 -13.60 25.30
C PRO A 103 8.07 -12.06 25.39
N GLU A 104 9.03 -11.41 24.72
CA GLU A 104 9.43 -10.01 24.97
C GLU A 104 8.27 -9.00 24.92
N LEU A 105 7.42 -9.09 23.88
CA LEU A 105 6.16 -8.37 23.82
C LEU A 105 4.97 -9.24 24.23
N ARG A 106 5.01 -10.54 23.90
CA ARG A 106 3.90 -11.49 24.14
C ARG A 106 3.40 -11.47 25.58
N ASP A 107 4.33 -11.43 26.54
CA ASP A 107 4.02 -11.55 27.96
C ASP A 107 3.95 -10.18 28.66
N ASN A 108 4.19 -9.07 27.93
CA ASN A 108 4.07 -7.71 28.45
C ASN A 108 2.70 -7.10 28.07
N LYS A 109 1.70 -7.32 28.94
CA LYS A 109 0.34 -6.84 28.70
C LYS A 109 0.25 -5.32 28.49
N GLU A 110 0.95 -4.53 29.31
CA GLU A 110 0.91 -3.07 29.26
C GLU A 110 1.38 -2.55 27.90
N HIS A 111 2.48 -3.08 27.39
CA HIS A 111 3.01 -2.70 26.09
C HIS A 111 2.09 -3.16 24.94
N ARG A 112 1.54 -4.38 25.01
CA ARG A 112 0.59 -4.87 23.99
C ARG A 112 -0.64 -3.99 23.87
N ASP A 113 -1.20 -3.57 25.00
CA ASP A 113 -2.41 -2.73 25.03
C ASP A 113 -2.17 -1.33 24.41
N ARG A 114 -0.90 -0.92 24.24
CA ARG A 114 -0.48 0.32 23.54
C ARG A 114 -0.03 0.10 22.09
N ILE A 115 0.51 -1.07 21.75
CA ILE A 115 1.11 -1.34 20.43
C ILE A 115 0.11 -1.96 19.45
N ILE A 116 -0.88 -2.69 19.95
CA ILE A 116 -1.71 -3.58 19.14
C ILE A 116 -3.14 -3.07 19.14
N PHE A 117 -3.63 -2.71 17.95
CA PHE A 117 -4.97 -2.21 17.74
C PHE A 117 -5.76 -3.21 16.90
N ALA A 118 -7.02 -3.43 17.23
CA ALA A 118 -7.92 -4.13 16.32
C ALA A 118 -8.17 -3.24 15.08
N MET A 119 -8.39 -3.85 13.92
CA MET A 119 -8.55 -3.10 12.67
C MET A 119 -9.75 -2.15 12.65
N ASP A 120 -10.75 -2.36 13.51
CA ASP A 120 -11.91 -1.48 13.68
C ASP A 120 -11.66 -0.30 14.65
N GLU A 121 -10.48 -0.24 15.27
CA GLU A 121 -10.04 0.86 16.14
C GLU A 121 -9.14 1.88 15.42
N VAL A 122 -8.87 1.68 14.12
CA VAL A 122 -7.91 2.48 13.36
C VAL A 122 -8.50 2.95 12.03
N GLU A 123 -8.04 4.11 11.57
CA GLU A 123 -8.37 4.64 10.24
C GLU A 123 -7.11 4.64 9.36
N MET A 124 -7.13 3.88 8.25
CA MET A 124 -6.00 3.82 7.33
C MET A 124 -5.81 5.14 6.57
N GLN A 125 -4.56 5.58 6.48
CA GLN A 125 -4.17 6.80 5.77
C GLN A 125 -3.41 6.46 4.47
N LEU A 126 -3.18 7.47 3.62
CA LEU A 126 -2.33 7.30 2.44
C LEU A 126 -0.90 6.97 2.89
N PRO A 127 -0.30 5.85 2.44
CA PRO A 127 0.94 5.35 3.04
C PRO A 127 2.19 6.17 2.69
N VAL A 128 2.15 6.94 1.61
CA VAL A 128 3.26 7.76 1.13
C VAL A 128 2.78 9.12 0.65
N LEU A 129 3.64 10.13 0.81
CA LEU A 129 3.54 11.38 0.08
C LEU A 129 4.01 11.12 -1.37
N ILE A 130 3.08 11.15 -2.30
CA ILE A 130 3.34 10.84 -3.71
C ILE A 130 3.80 12.12 -4.42
N GLY A 131 5.08 12.17 -4.77
CA GLY A 131 5.62 13.23 -5.62
C GLY A 131 5.07 13.11 -7.04
N ASP A 132 5.51 12.08 -7.76
CA ASP A 132 5.09 11.78 -9.12
C ASP A 132 4.39 10.43 -9.21
N TYR A 133 3.36 10.37 -10.03
CA TYR A 133 2.65 9.14 -10.40
C TYR A 133 2.81 8.92 -11.91
N THR A 134 3.21 7.72 -12.29
CA THR A 134 3.32 7.29 -13.68
C THR A 134 2.46 6.06 -13.87
N ASP A 135 1.61 6.10 -14.89
CA ASP A 135 0.77 4.97 -15.28
C ASP A 135 1.30 4.34 -16.57
N PHE A 136 1.37 3.01 -16.57
CA PHE A 136 1.95 2.20 -17.64
C PHE A 136 0.88 1.42 -18.38
N TYR A 137 1.05 1.33 -19.70
CA TYR A 137 0.13 0.62 -20.58
C TYR A 137 0.63 -0.79 -20.94
N SER A 138 0.97 -1.59 -19.93
CA SER A 138 1.83 -2.80 -20.10
C SER A 138 1.09 -4.14 -20.29
N SER A 139 -0.25 -4.16 -20.27
CA SER A 139 -1.01 -5.39 -20.59
C SER A 139 -1.24 -5.49 -22.11
N LYS A 140 -0.71 -6.55 -22.72
CA LYS A 140 -0.85 -6.79 -24.17
C LYS A 140 -2.30 -7.02 -24.56
N GLU A 141 -3.01 -7.79 -23.76
CA GLU A 141 -4.41 -8.13 -23.96
C GLU A 141 -5.28 -6.88 -23.84
N HIS A 142 -5.06 -6.05 -22.81
CA HIS A 142 -5.73 -4.76 -22.66
C HIS A 142 -5.45 -3.85 -23.88
N ALA A 143 -4.18 -3.68 -24.25
CA ALA A 143 -3.78 -2.85 -25.38
C ALA A 143 -4.38 -3.32 -26.72
N THR A 144 -4.44 -4.64 -26.93
CA THR A 144 -5.04 -5.26 -28.11
C THR A 144 -6.54 -5.01 -28.14
N ASN A 145 -7.26 -5.27 -27.03
CA ASN A 145 -8.70 -5.07 -26.95
C ASN A 145 -9.10 -3.62 -27.25
N VAL A 146 -8.42 -2.64 -26.63
CA VAL A 146 -8.63 -1.22 -26.92
C VAL A 146 -8.31 -0.92 -28.38
N GLY A 147 -7.16 -1.41 -28.87
CA GLY A 147 -6.75 -1.23 -30.25
C GLY A 147 -7.78 -1.71 -31.27
N THR A 148 -8.38 -2.89 -31.05
CA THR A 148 -9.41 -3.50 -31.89
C THR A 148 -10.71 -2.69 -31.90
N MET A 149 -11.08 -2.00 -30.82
CA MET A 149 -12.27 -1.15 -30.81
C MET A 149 -12.10 0.13 -31.65
N PHE A 150 -10.88 0.65 -31.75
CA PHE A 150 -10.57 1.90 -32.46
C PHE A 150 -10.05 1.69 -33.89
N ARG A 151 -9.50 0.52 -34.19
CA ARG A 151 -8.84 0.17 -35.45
C ARG A 151 -9.33 -1.20 -35.94
N ASP A 152 -8.62 -1.75 -36.90
CA ASP A 152 -8.77 -3.12 -37.35
C ASP A 152 -8.04 -4.11 -36.40
N PRO A 153 -8.56 -5.33 -36.16
CA PRO A 153 -7.93 -6.32 -35.29
C PRO A 153 -6.47 -6.66 -35.65
N ASP A 154 -6.11 -6.72 -36.94
CA ASP A 154 -4.75 -7.05 -37.39
C ASP A 154 -3.76 -5.90 -37.12
N ASN A 155 -4.29 -4.69 -36.84
CA ASN A 155 -3.52 -3.47 -36.58
C ASN A 155 -3.82 -2.91 -35.17
N ALA A 156 -4.19 -3.81 -34.24
CA ALA A 156 -4.59 -3.43 -32.88
C ALA A 156 -3.45 -2.78 -32.08
N LEU A 157 -2.20 -3.24 -32.19
CA LEU A 157 -1.08 -2.64 -31.47
C LEU A 157 -0.37 -1.59 -32.33
N LEU A 158 -0.05 -0.44 -31.75
CA LEU A 158 0.83 0.54 -32.39
C LEU A 158 2.27 0.02 -32.43
N PRO A 159 3.09 0.44 -33.43
CA PRO A 159 4.43 -0.11 -33.62
C PRO A 159 5.33 0.00 -32.38
N ASN A 160 5.25 1.09 -31.63
CA ASN A 160 6.10 1.34 -30.45
C ASN A 160 5.78 0.43 -29.26
N TRP A 161 4.58 -0.15 -29.17
CA TRP A 161 4.12 -0.85 -27.96
C TRP A 161 4.97 -2.08 -27.61
N LEU A 162 5.44 -2.82 -28.63
CA LEU A 162 6.34 -3.97 -28.43
C LEU A 162 7.82 -3.58 -28.24
N HIS A 163 8.15 -2.28 -28.34
CA HIS A 163 9.52 -1.78 -28.31
C HIS A 163 9.84 -0.94 -27.06
N MET A 164 8.82 -0.44 -26.36
CA MET A 164 8.98 0.26 -25.09
C MET A 164 7.71 0.13 -24.24
N PRO A 165 7.84 0.12 -22.90
CA PRO A 165 6.68 0.17 -22.02
C PRO A 165 6.08 1.58 -22.07
N VAL A 166 5.07 1.76 -22.93
CA VAL A 166 4.37 3.04 -23.09
C VAL A 166 3.76 3.45 -21.75
N ALA A 167 3.91 4.72 -21.39
CA ALA A 167 3.46 5.26 -20.12
C ALA A 167 3.17 6.75 -20.24
N TYR A 168 2.50 7.31 -19.24
CA TYR A 168 2.21 8.73 -19.13
C TYR A 168 2.24 9.20 -17.68
N HIS A 169 2.40 10.51 -17.47
CA HIS A 169 2.30 11.10 -16.14
C HIS A 169 0.84 11.14 -15.69
N GLY A 170 0.54 10.44 -14.60
CA GLY A 170 -0.74 10.53 -13.93
C GLY A 170 -0.82 11.75 -13.01
N ARG A 171 -1.89 11.84 -12.22
CA ARG A 171 -2.11 12.95 -11.27
C ARG A 171 -1.97 12.49 -9.82
N SER A 172 -0.82 12.78 -9.20
CA SER A 172 -0.55 12.40 -7.80
C SER A 172 -1.57 12.96 -6.80
N SER A 173 -2.04 14.19 -7.02
CA SER A 173 -2.93 14.90 -6.08
C SER A 173 -4.33 14.29 -5.93
N SER A 174 -4.70 13.34 -6.79
CA SER A 174 -6.01 12.67 -6.78
C SER A 174 -5.91 11.18 -6.46
N ILE A 175 -4.74 10.69 -6.05
CA ILE A 175 -4.60 9.35 -5.50
C ILE A 175 -5.10 9.40 -4.05
N ILE A 176 -6.07 8.54 -3.75
CA ILE A 176 -6.73 8.49 -2.45
C ILE A 176 -6.72 7.06 -1.91
N PRO A 177 -6.74 6.88 -0.58
CA PRO A 177 -6.94 5.57 0.04
C PRO A 177 -8.23 4.86 -0.43
N SER A 178 -8.26 3.55 -0.17
CA SER A 178 -9.46 2.72 -0.37
C SER A 178 -10.68 3.30 0.33
N ASP A 179 -11.86 2.98 -0.19
CA ASP A 179 -13.18 3.29 0.41
C ASP A 179 -13.57 4.77 0.48
N ILE A 180 -12.75 5.67 -0.09
CA ILE A 180 -13.15 7.06 -0.28
C ILE A 180 -14.04 7.18 -1.54
N PRO A 181 -15.28 7.69 -1.41
CA PRO A 181 -16.19 7.79 -2.55
C PRO A 181 -15.67 8.72 -3.66
N ILE A 182 -15.75 8.25 -4.92
CA ILE A 182 -15.43 9.06 -6.10
C ILE A 182 -16.70 9.71 -6.65
N HIS A 183 -16.68 11.04 -6.80
CA HIS A 183 -17.77 11.76 -7.44
C HIS A 183 -17.73 11.59 -8.97
N ARG A 184 -18.88 11.31 -9.61
CA ARG A 184 -18.98 11.23 -11.07
C ARG A 184 -18.47 12.54 -11.71
N PRO A 185 -17.46 12.50 -12.58
CA PRO A 185 -16.89 13.72 -13.14
C PRO A 185 -17.88 14.39 -14.09
N GLN A 186 -17.87 15.72 -14.07
CA GLN A 186 -18.45 16.57 -15.11
C GLN A 186 -17.35 16.94 -16.10
N GLY A 187 -17.68 17.09 -17.36
CA GLY A 187 -16.70 17.46 -18.37
C GLY A 187 -17.31 17.74 -19.73
N GLN A 188 -16.45 18.05 -20.68
CA GLN A 188 -16.83 18.18 -22.08
C GLN A 188 -16.89 16.80 -22.74
N THR A 189 -17.95 16.55 -23.51
CA THR A 189 -18.09 15.35 -24.35
C THR A 189 -18.46 15.77 -25.77
N PHE A 190 -18.08 14.95 -26.75
CA PHE A 190 -18.42 15.16 -28.16
C PHE A 190 -19.26 13.97 -28.68
N PRO A 191 -20.60 14.01 -28.50
CA PRO A 191 -21.47 12.94 -28.97
C PRO A 191 -21.45 12.77 -30.49
N ALA A 192 -21.76 11.57 -30.97
CA ALA A 192 -21.99 11.34 -32.39
C ALA A 192 -23.11 12.27 -32.90
N ASN A 193 -22.86 12.93 -34.03
CA ASN A 193 -23.74 13.94 -34.66
C ASN A 193 -23.86 15.29 -33.93
N ALA A 194 -23.00 15.60 -32.96
CA ALA A 194 -22.92 16.94 -32.40
C ALA A 194 -22.06 17.86 -33.28
N ASP A 195 -22.47 19.11 -33.43
CA ASP A 195 -21.67 20.14 -34.13
C ASP A 195 -20.69 20.87 -33.19
N GLN A 196 -20.88 20.75 -31.87
CA GLN A 196 -20.07 21.37 -30.82
C GLN A 196 -20.01 20.45 -29.57
N PRO A 197 -18.94 20.51 -28.75
CA PRO A 197 -18.90 19.76 -27.50
C PRO A 197 -19.97 20.24 -26.52
N THR A 198 -20.41 19.33 -25.65
CA THR A 198 -21.40 19.62 -24.61
C THR A 198 -20.79 19.40 -23.22
N PHE A 199 -21.19 20.21 -22.25
CA PHE A 199 -20.76 20.07 -20.85
C PHE A 199 -21.82 19.34 -20.03
N GLY A 200 -21.40 18.36 -19.22
CA GLY A 200 -22.30 17.62 -18.33
C GLY A 200 -21.63 16.40 -17.68
N PRO A 201 -22.41 15.54 -17.00
CA PRO A 201 -21.88 14.33 -16.35
C PRO A 201 -21.32 13.34 -17.37
N SER A 202 -20.21 12.68 -17.03
CA SER A 202 -19.72 11.54 -17.82
C SER A 202 -20.78 10.45 -17.92
N LYS A 203 -21.00 9.93 -19.13
CA LYS A 203 -21.94 8.84 -19.42
C LYS A 203 -21.28 7.45 -19.43
N LEU A 204 -19.95 7.41 -19.49
CA LEU A 204 -19.11 6.21 -19.58
C LEU A 204 -18.04 6.29 -18.48
N VAL A 205 -18.47 6.13 -17.23
CA VAL A 205 -17.53 5.97 -16.11
C VAL A 205 -17.15 4.51 -16.05
N ASP A 206 -15.85 4.24 -15.96
CA ASP A 206 -15.28 2.90 -15.96
C ASP A 206 -14.24 2.75 -14.84
N PHE A 207 -13.71 1.54 -14.68
CA PHE A 207 -12.59 1.25 -13.79
C PHE A 207 -11.46 0.53 -14.55
N GLU A 208 -10.23 0.72 -14.09
CA GLU A 208 -9.05 0.01 -14.58
C GLU A 208 -8.44 -0.75 -13.40
N LEU A 209 -8.24 -2.07 -13.57
CA LEU A 209 -7.64 -2.92 -12.55
C LEU A 209 -6.12 -2.95 -12.75
N GLU A 210 -5.39 -2.48 -11.75
CA GLU A 210 -3.93 -2.32 -11.84
C GLU A 210 -3.22 -2.77 -10.56
N MET A 211 -1.89 -2.82 -10.65
CA MET A 211 -0.99 -2.87 -9.49
C MET A 211 0.08 -1.79 -9.64
N ALA A 212 0.33 -1.06 -8.56
CA ALA A 212 1.41 -0.10 -8.48
C ALA A 212 2.56 -0.63 -7.60
N PHE A 213 3.77 -0.13 -7.85
CA PHE A 213 4.91 -0.30 -6.96
C PHE A 213 5.39 1.07 -6.50
N ILE A 214 5.96 1.10 -5.29
CA ILE A 214 6.58 2.27 -4.66
C ILE A 214 8.08 1.99 -4.57
#